data_AF-A0A173V2Y9-F1
#
_entry.id   AF-A0A173V2Y9-F1
#
_cell.length_a   1.000
_cell.length_b   1.000
_cell.length_c   1.000
_cell.angle_alpha   90.00
_cell.angle_beta   90.00
_cell.angle_gamma   90.00
#
_symmetry.space_group_name_H-M   'P 1'
#
loop_
_entity.id
_entity.type
_entity.pdbx_description
1 polymer ?
#
loop_
_entity_poly.entity_id
_entity_poly.type
_entity_poly.pdbx_seq_one_letter_code
_entity_poly.pdbx_strand_id
1 'polypeptide(L)'
;MTSQKLENLLNLALNSAEDEREKSLNLNVGYDPLDREWDLIIKYSVNLDRVRKIASKVTELQNEYAVIRITESRIDILSEIPEVEYVEKPKRLFFQAAEGRRVSCINAVQDTRLSLYGQGILVAIIDSGIDYANIDFRNADGSTRIRYLWDQSLNPADGETAPVGYSIGVEYTKGQIDEALNAQTVSEQRRLVRSQDISGHGTAVAGVAAGNGSNSGGRYAGVAMQSELIVVKLGNPIQEGFPRTTELMMGIDYIIRKALELRMPVAVNISFGNTYGGHEPYN
;
A
#
# COMPACT_ATOMS: atom_id res chain seq x y z
N MET A 1 -23.42 14.52 -29.03
CA MET A 1 -23.88 13.14 -28.77
C MET A 1 -22.83 12.49 -27.89
N THR A 2 -23.23 11.79 -26.84
CA THR A 2 -22.31 11.11 -25.92
C THR A 2 -21.59 9.99 -26.67
N SER A 3 -20.30 10.16 -26.95
CA SER A 3 -19.51 9.15 -27.68
C SER A 3 -19.25 7.95 -26.80
N GLN A 4 -19.49 6.74 -27.33
CA GLN A 4 -19.31 5.48 -26.59
C GLN A 4 -17.83 5.19 -26.26
N LYS A 5 -16.90 5.87 -26.93
CA LYS A 5 -15.46 5.72 -26.66
C LYS A 5 -14.98 6.53 -25.46
N LEU A 6 -15.76 7.53 -25.03
CA LEU A 6 -15.42 8.35 -23.86
C LEU A 6 -15.92 7.66 -22.59
N GLU A 7 -15.08 7.57 -21.57
CA GLU A 7 -15.46 7.11 -20.24
C GLU A 7 -16.67 7.91 -19.72
N ASN A 8 -17.59 7.26 -19.00
CA ASN A 8 -18.76 7.91 -18.40
C ASN A 8 -18.42 9.13 -17.53
N LEU A 9 -17.30 9.10 -16.81
CA LEU A 9 -16.89 10.20 -15.93
C LEU A 9 -16.34 11.39 -16.73
N LEU A 10 -15.64 11.13 -17.83
CA LEU A 10 -15.25 12.16 -18.79
C LEU A 10 -16.48 12.78 -19.45
N ASN A 11 -17.43 11.95 -19.92
CA ASN A 11 -18.70 12.44 -20.45
C ASN A 11 -19.45 13.32 -19.42
N LEU A 12 -19.50 12.91 -18.16
CA LEU A 12 -20.12 13.70 -17.10
C LEU A 12 -19.41 15.04 -16.91
N ALA A 13 -18.08 15.06 -16.93
CA ALA A 13 -17.31 16.30 -16.82
C ALA A 13 -17.59 17.25 -17.98
N LEU A 14 -17.53 16.77 -19.23
CA LEU A 14 -17.76 17.59 -20.42
C LEU A 14 -19.18 18.17 -20.49
N ASN A 15 -20.17 17.47 -19.93
CA ASN A 15 -21.56 17.91 -19.91
C ASN A 15 -21.97 18.74 -18.67
N SER A 16 -21.11 18.82 -17.65
CA SER A 16 -21.39 19.60 -16.44
C SER A 16 -20.88 21.04 -16.59
N ALA A 17 -21.59 22.01 -16.00
CA ALA A 17 -21.11 23.39 -15.96
C ALA A 17 -19.81 23.50 -15.14
N GLU A 18 -18.97 24.50 -15.44
CA GLU A 18 -17.67 24.66 -14.77
C GLU A 18 -17.81 24.82 -13.24
N ASP A 19 -18.81 25.58 -12.79
CA ASP A 19 -19.12 25.76 -11.36
C ASP A 19 -19.61 24.47 -10.69
N GLU A 20 -20.25 23.56 -11.44
CA GLU A 20 -20.64 22.22 -10.97
C GLU A 20 -19.44 21.29 -10.90
N ARG A 21 -18.53 21.36 -11.87
CA ARG A 21 -17.29 20.59 -11.84
C ARG A 21 -16.39 20.99 -10.69
N GLU A 22 -16.30 22.28 -10.39
CA GLU A 22 -15.51 22.82 -9.26
C GLU A 22 -16.00 22.31 -7.89
N LYS A 23 -17.30 22.04 -7.76
CA LYS A 23 -17.89 21.45 -6.55
C LYS A 23 -17.54 19.96 -6.40
N SER A 24 -16.97 19.32 -7.42
CA SER A 24 -16.58 17.92 -7.41
C SER A 24 -15.08 17.72 -7.31
N LEU A 25 -14.66 16.87 -6.39
CA LEU A 25 -13.25 16.46 -6.26
C LEU A 25 -12.74 15.65 -7.47
N ASN A 26 -13.64 15.15 -8.32
CA ASN A 26 -13.32 14.18 -9.36
C ASN A 26 -13.47 14.72 -10.78
N LEU A 27 -14.36 15.70 -11.01
CA LEU A 27 -14.72 16.11 -12.37
C LEU A 27 -13.60 16.89 -13.05
N ASN A 28 -12.93 17.84 -12.38
CA ASN A 28 -11.83 18.62 -12.95
C ASN A 28 -10.45 17.90 -12.93
N VAL A 29 -10.38 16.61 -12.60
CA VAL A 29 -9.09 15.91 -12.55
C VAL A 29 -8.58 15.70 -13.98
N GLY A 30 -7.44 16.33 -14.29
CA GLY A 30 -6.83 16.35 -15.62
C GLY A 30 -7.18 17.58 -16.45
N TYR A 31 -8.04 18.48 -15.95
CA TYR A 31 -8.43 19.70 -16.66
C TYR A 31 -7.53 20.88 -16.26
N ASP A 32 -7.01 21.60 -17.26
CA ASP A 32 -6.33 22.88 -17.12
C ASP A 32 -7.31 24.01 -17.49
N PRO A 33 -7.77 24.83 -16.52
CA PRO A 33 -8.75 25.89 -16.79
C PRO A 33 -8.15 27.08 -17.54
N LEU A 34 -6.83 27.27 -17.53
CA LEU A 34 -6.18 28.40 -18.22
C LEU A 34 -6.22 28.20 -19.73
N ASP A 35 -5.78 27.03 -20.18
CA ASP A 35 -5.68 26.68 -21.59
C ASP A 35 -6.91 25.91 -22.11
N ARG A 36 -7.86 25.58 -21.21
CA ARG A 36 -9.04 24.73 -21.47
C ARG A 36 -8.64 23.39 -22.11
N GLU A 37 -7.57 22.80 -21.57
CA GLU A 37 -7.03 21.54 -22.05
C GLU A 37 -7.29 20.41 -21.04
N TRP A 38 -7.39 19.19 -21.57
CA TRP A 38 -7.48 17.97 -20.79
C TRP A 38 -6.24 17.11 -21.02
N ASP A 39 -5.65 16.65 -19.92
CA ASP A 39 -4.82 15.45 -19.93
C ASP A 39 -5.76 14.24 -19.97
N LEU A 40 -5.60 13.36 -20.98
CA LEU A 40 -6.42 12.17 -21.19
C LEU A 40 -5.54 10.94 -21.44
N ILE A 41 -6.04 9.77 -21.07
CA ILE A 41 -5.46 8.47 -21.37
C ILE A 41 -6.28 7.87 -22.52
N ILE A 42 -5.61 7.44 -23.59
CA ILE A 42 -6.25 6.78 -24.71
C ILE A 42 -5.71 5.36 -24.91
N LYS A 43 -6.59 4.45 -25.30
CA LYS A 43 -6.22 3.19 -25.97
C LYS A 43 -6.35 3.42 -27.47
N TYR A 44 -5.34 3.04 -28.23
CA TYR A 44 -5.32 3.22 -29.68
C TYR A 44 -4.90 1.93 -30.39
N SER A 45 -5.05 1.91 -31.71
CA SER A 45 -4.50 0.89 -32.59
C SER A 45 -3.68 1.53 -33.71
N VAL A 46 -2.75 0.76 -34.28
CA VAL A 46 -1.91 1.15 -35.43
C VAL A 46 -0.90 2.27 -35.13
N ASN A 47 -1.33 3.54 -35.10
CA ASN A 47 -0.47 4.70 -34.85
C ASN A 47 -1.26 5.93 -34.34
N LEU A 48 -0.55 6.97 -33.92
CA LEU A 48 -1.11 8.19 -33.35
C LEU A 48 -1.00 9.43 -34.27
N ASP A 49 -0.76 9.26 -35.57
CA ASP A 49 -0.45 10.38 -36.48
C ASP A 49 -1.59 11.41 -36.54
N ARG A 50 -2.85 10.96 -36.52
CA ARG A 50 -4.02 11.84 -36.49
C ARG A 50 -4.18 12.53 -35.13
N VAL A 51 -3.92 11.80 -34.05
CA VAL A 51 -3.99 12.32 -32.67
C VAL A 51 -2.94 13.42 -32.47
N ARG A 52 -1.72 13.23 -32.98
CA ARG A 52 -0.61 14.21 -32.93
C ARG A 52 -0.90 15.53 -33.64
N LYS A 53 -1.89 15.58 -34.56
CA LYS A 53 -2.30 16.82 -35.24
C LYS A 53 -3.28 17.65 -34.41
N ILE A 54 -4.02 17.02 -33.49
CA ILE A 54 -5.08 17.67 -32.71
C ILE A 54 -4.72 17.89 -31.24
N ALA A 55 -3.87 17.03 -30.68
CA ALA A 55 -3.36 17.11 -29.32
C ALA A 55 -2.09 17.99 -29.26
N SER A 56 -1.98 18.82 -28.22
CA SER A 56 -0.80 19.66 -27.95
C SER A 56 0.39 18.83 -27.44
N LYS A 57 0.14 17.69 -26.80
CA LYS A 57 1.16 16.74 -26.35
C LYS A 57 0.68 15.31 -26.51
N VAL A 58 1.59 14.40 -26.91
CA VAL A 58 1.34 12.96 -27.00
C VAL A 58 2.54 12.20 -26.47
N THR A 59 2.31 11.40 -25.43
CA THR A 59 3.27 10.48 -24.83
C THR A 59 2.79 9.05 -25.09
N GLU A 60 3.51 8.31 -25.92
CA GLU A 60 3.23 6.90 -26.16
C GLU A 60 3.67 6.03 -24.98
N LEU A 61 2.83 5.06 -24.62
CA LEU A 61 3.06 4.06 -23.59
C LEU A 61 3.07 2.66 -24.23
N GLN A 62 3.54 1.67 -23.49
CA GLN A 62 3.47 0.28 -23.94
C GLN A 62 2.02 -0.22 -24.03
N ASN A 63 1.81 -1.29 -24.79
CA ASN A 63 0.51 -1.93 -25.01
C ASN A 63 -0.54 -1.00 -25.63
N GLU A 64 -0.12 -0.14 -26.56
CA GLU A 64 -0.99 0.74 -27.36
C GLU A 64 -1.84 1.70 -26.50
N TYR A 65 -1.25 2.19 -25.41
CA TYR A 65 -1.79 3.29 -24.62
C TYR A 65 -1.02 4.57 -24.90
N ALA A 66 -1.66 5.72 -24.73
CA ALA A 66 -0.98 7.00 -24.74
C ALA A 66 -1.62 7.97 -23.75
N VAL A 67 -0.80 8.88 -23.23
CA VAL A 67 -1.27 10.07 -22.50
C VAL A 67 -1.18 11.25 -23.44
N ILE A 68 -2.29 11.96 -23.62
CA ILE A 68 -2.38 13.12 -24.49
C ILE A 68 -2.79 14.35 -23.70
N ARG A 69 -2.39 15.52 -24.18
CA ARG A 69 -2.97 16.81 -23.79
C ARG A 69 -3.71 17.39 -24.97
N ILE A 70 -4.98 17.76 -24.80
CA ILE A 70 -5.84 18.19 -25.90
C ILE A 70 -6.83 19.26 -25.44
N THR A 71 -7.09 20.27 -26.27
CA THR A 71 -8.13 21.27 -26.01
C THR A 71 -9.51 20.62 -25.92
N GLU A 72 -10.33 21.04 -24.95
CA GLU A 72 -11.67 20.49 -24.69
C GLU A 72 -12.54 20.43 -25.95
N SER A 73 -12.50 21.48 -26.77
CA SER A 73 -13.25 21.60 -28.03
C SER A 73 -12.87 20.58 -29.11
N ARG A 74 -11.76 19.85 -28.95
CA ARG A 74 -11.28 18.84 -29.90
C ARG A 74 -11.52 17.40 -29.42
N ILE A 75 -12.11 17.21 -28.24
CA ILE A 75 -12.37 15.86 -27.68
C ILE A 75 -13.41 15.10 -28.51
N ASP A 76 -14.40 15.79 -29.08
CA ASP A 76 -15.37 15.16 -30.00
C ASP A 76 -14.64 14.59 -31.24
N ILE A 77 -13.77 15.40 -31.85
CA ILE A 77 -12.94 15.01 -33.01
C ILE A 77 -12.03 13.84 -32.65
N LEU A 78 -11.42 13.84 -31.46
CA LEU A 78 -10.59 12.74 -30.96
C LEU A 78 -11.38 11.43 -30.94
N SER A 79 -12.64 11.45 -30.48
CA SER A 79 -13.47 10.25 -30.38
C SER A 79 -13.90 9.71 -31.75
N GLU A 80 -13.92 10.56 -32.79
CA GLU A 80 -14.23 10.16 -34.16
C GLU A 80 -13.04 9.50 -34.90
N ILE A 81 -11.81 9.64 -34.38
CA ILE A 81 -10.63 8.98 -34.94
C ILE A 81 -10.81 7.46 -34.86
N PRO A 82 -10.79 6.72 -35.99
CA PRO A 82 -10.96 5.26 -35.99
C PRO A 82 -9.92 4.52 -35.14
N GLU A 83 -8.68 5.01 -35.16
CA GLU A 83 -7.55 4.46 -34.42
C GLU A 83 -7.66 4.66 -32.90
N VAL A 84 -8.54 5.55 -32.42
CA VAL A 84 -8.80 5.72 -30.98
C VAL A 84 -9.93 4.76 -30.58
N GLU A 85 -9.66 3.88 -29.63
CA GLU A 85 -10.61 2.84 -29.18
C GLU A 85 -11.33 3.23 -27.90
N TYR A 86 -10.62 3.89 -26.99
CA TYR A 86 -11.14 4.30 -25.69
C TYR A 86 -10.41 5.54 -25.18
N VAL A 87 -11.12 6.40 -24.45
CA VAL A 87 -10.61 7.66 -23.89
C VAL A 87 -11.10 7.81 -22.45
N GLU A 88 -10.17 8.06 -21.54
CA GLU A 88 -10.44 8.23 -20.11
C GLU A 88 -9.72 9.46 -19.56
N LYS A 89 -10.35 10.16 -18.62
CA LYS A 89 -9.68 11.23 -17.86
C LYS A 89 -8.90 10.64 -16.68
N PRO A 90 -7.78 11.25 -16.25
CA PRO A 90 -7.05 10.78 -15.10
C PRO A 90 -7.90 10.81 -13.83
N LYS A 91 -7.55 9.92 -12.89
CA LYS A 91 -8.17 9.79 -11.58
C LYS A 91 -7.23 10.32 -10.50
N ARG A 92 -7.79 10.92 -9.46
CA ARG A 92 -6.99 11.37 -8.31
C ARG A 92 -6.43 10.17 -7.59
N LEU A 93 -5.13 10.19 -7.32
CA LEU A 93 -4.51 9.28 -6.38
C LEU A 93 -4.66 9.88 -4.98
N PHE A 94 -5.23 9.11 -4.06
CA PHE A 94 -5.33 9.46 -2.65
C PHE A 94 -4.46 8.53 -1.82
N PHE A 95 -3.97 9.00 -0.68
CA PHE A 95 -3.43 8.12 0.36
C PHE A 95 -4.57 7.22 0.86
N GLN A 96 -4.49 5.92 0.58
CA GLN A 96 -5.60 4.97 0.72
C GLN A 96 -6.07 4.73 2.16
N ALA A 97 -5.29 5.10 3.19
CA ALA A 97 -5.60 4.79 4.59
C ALA A 97 -6.90 5.44 5.12
N ALA A 98 -7.11 6.72 4.85
CA ALA A 98 -8.25 7.47 5.43
C ALA A 98 -9.58 7.15 4.74
N GLU A 99 -9.58 7.06 3.41
CA GLU A 99 -10.78 6.74 2.65
C GLU A 99 -11.19 5.27 2.85
N GLY A 100 -10.21 4.35 2.90
CA GLY A 100 -10.44 2.94 3.21
C GLY A 100 -11.16 2.73 4.54
N ARG A 101 -10.77 3.47 5.60
CA ARG A 101 -11.47 3.43 6.90
C ARG A 101 -12.92 3.95 6.82
N ARG A 102 -13.14 5.03 6.07
CA ARG A 102 -14.47 5.64 5.92
C ARG A 102 -15.46 4.71 5.24
N VAL A 103 -15.04 4.03 4.17
CA VAL A 103 -15.93 3.16 3.38
C VAL A 103 -16.11 1.76 3.96
N SER A 104 -15.22 1.30 4.85
CA SER A 104 -15.25 -0.04 5.44
C SER A 104 -16.04 -0.13 6.76
N CYS A 105 -16.84 0.90 7.09
CA CYS A 105 -17.61 1.01 8.34
C CYS A 105 -16.78 0.89 9.64
N ILE A 106 -15.46 1.01 9.59
CA ILE A 106 -14.56 0.87 10.75
C ILE A 106 -14.88 1.93 11.81
N ASN A 107 -15.23 3.14 11.38
CA ASN A 107 -15.56 4.22 12.31
C ASN A 107 -16.77 3.88 13.20
N ALA A 108 -17.72 3.08 12.70
CA ALA A 108 -18.92 2.71 13.45
C ALA A 108 -18.63 1.71 14.59
N VAL A 109 -17.61 0.85 14.43
CA VAL A 109 -17.20 -0.10 15.49
C VAL A 109 -16.21 0.50 16.49
N GLN A 110 -15.65 1.68 16.17
CA GLN A 110 -14.77 2.46 17.03
C GLN A 110 -15.49 3.59 17.78
N ASP A 111 -16.78 3.78 17.53
CA ASP A 111 -17.62 4.65 18.34
C ASP A 111 -17.66 4.13 19.79
N THR A 112 -17.82 5.06 20.72
CA THR A 112 -17.83 4.87 22.18
C THR A 112 -18.62 3.65 22.65
N ARG A 113 -19.72 3.32 21.95
CA ARG A 113 -20.56 2.15 22.25
C ARG A 113 -19.82 0.81 22.20
N LEU A 114 -18.84 0.65 21.31
CA LEU A 114 -18.10 -0.60 21.14
C LEU A 114 -16.61 -0.46 21.50
N SER A 115 -16.00 0.70 21.22
CA SER A 115 -14.61 1.02 21.59
C SER A 115 -13.58 -0.06 21.20
N LEU A 116 -13.78 -0.69 20.03
CA LEU A 116 -12.93 -1.79 19.55
C LEU A 116 -11.70 -1.24 18.82
N TYR A 117 -10.54 -1.30 19.47
CA TYR A 117 -9.27 -0.80 18.92
C TYR A 117 -8.23 -1.92 18.69
N GLY A 118 -8.63 -3.18 18.86
CA GLY A 118 -7.78 -4.35 18.60
C GLY A 118 -6.98 -4.86 19.80
N GLN A 119 -7.29 -4.38 21.01
CA GLN A 119 -6.65 -4.81 22.25
C GLN A 119 -6.80 -6.32 22.44
N GLY A 120 -5.71 -7.01 22.83
CA GLY A 120 -5.70 -8.46 23.01
C GLY A 120 -5.68 -9.26 21.70
N ILE A 121 -5.65 -8.61 20.54
CA ILE A 121 -5.53 -9.23 19.23
C ILE A 121 -4.14 -8.95 18.65
N LEU A 122 -3.51 -9.99 18.10
CA LEU A 122 -2.28 -9.85 17.33
C LEU A 122 -2.61 -9.49 15.88
N VAL A 123 -1.91 -8.50 15.33
CA VAL A 123 -1.88 -8.24 13.89
C VAL A 123 -0.53 -8.69 13.37
N ALA A 124 -0.54 -9.68 12.48
CA ALA A 124 0.68 -10.19 11.88
C ALA A 124 0.85 -9.65 10.46
N ILE A 125 2.05 -9.13 10.17
CA ILE A 125 2.40 -8.56 8.86
C ILE A 125 3.52 -9.41 8.26
N ILE A 126 3.23 -10.03 7.11
CA ILE A 126 4.23 -10.72 6.30
C ILE A 126 4.51 -9.85 5.07
N ASP A 127 5.65 -9.15 5.07
CA ASP A 127 5.95 -8.15 4.03
C ASP A 127 7.47 -7.87 3.87
N SER A 128 7.86 -6.68 3.40
CA SER A 128 9.24 -6.18 3.26
C SER A 128 9.91 -5.79 4.58
N GLY A 129 9.20 -5.95 5.70
CA GLY A 129 9.62 -5.61 7.05
C GLY A 129 8.82 -4.46 7.64
N ILE A 130 9.39 -3.81 8.65
CA ILE A 130 8.79 -2.66 9.30
C ILE A 130 9.88 -1.70 9.78
N ASP A 131 9.64 -0.39 9.67
CA ASP A 131 10.36 0.61 10.45
C ASP A 131 9.89 0.53 11.91
N TYR A 132 10.56 -0.32 12.69
CA TYR A 132 10.25 -0.52 14.11
C TYR A 132 10.46 0.75 14.96
N ALA A 133 11.21 1.74 14.43
CA ALA A 133 11.46 3.00 15.10
C ALA A 133 10.28 3.97 14.99
N ASN A 134 9.33 3.72 14.08
CA ASN A 134 8.22 4.62 13.86
C ASN A 134 7.33 4.73 15.12
N ILE A 135 7.05 5.96 15.58
CA ILE A 135 6.21 6.23 16.76
C ILE A 135 4.78 5.68 16.60
N ASP A 136 4.32 5.49 15.36
CA ASP A 136 3.01 4.91 15.09
C ASP A 136 2.92 3.45 15.55
N PHE A 137 4.04 2.74 15.74
CA PHE A 137 4.08 1.36 16.25
C PHE A 137 4.52 1.27 17.72
N ARG A 138 4.50 2.39 18.44
CA ARG A 138 4.82 2.45 19.87
C ARG A 138 3.56 2.56 20.73
N ASN A 139 3.71 2.25 22.00
CA ASN A 139 2.77 2.54 23.08
C ASN A 139 2.95 3.98 23.54
N ALA A 140 2.00 4.48 24.35
CA ALA A 140 2.06 5.82 24.91
C ALA A 140 3.27 6.04 25.85
N ASP A 141 3.81 4.97 26.44
CA ASP A 141 5.02 5.00 27.27
C ASP A 141 6.33 5.00 26.47
N GLY A 142 6.24 4.97 25.14
CA GLY A 142 7.38 4.94 24.22
C GLY A 142 7.91 3.54 23.89
N SER A 143 7.44 2.49 24.58
CA SER A 143 7.81 1.10 24.26
C SER A 143 7.16 0.63 22.96
N THR A 144 7.73 -0.37 22.28
CA THR A 144 7.20 -0.90 21.03
C THR A 144 5.92 -1.73 21.24
N ARG A 145 5.02 -1.73 20.26
CA ARG A 145 3.91 -2.71 20.14
C ARG A 145 4.32 -3.96 19.36
N ILE A 146 5.53 -3.99 18.81
CA ILE A 146 6.05 -5.15 18.07
C ILE A 146 6.53 -6.19 19.07
N ARG A 147 5.83 -7.32 19.14
CA ARG A 147 6.16 -8.44 20.03
C ARG A 147 7.33 -9.26 19.50
N TYR A 148 7.31 -9.52 18.21
CA TYR A 148 8.38 -10.21 17.50
C TYR A 148 8.56 -9.64 16.10
N LEU A 149 9.81 -9.54 15.67
CA LEU A 149 10.22 -9.18 14.33
C LEU A 149 11.21 -10.25 13.84
N TRP A 150 10.82 -11.01 12.82
CA TRP A 150 11.71 -11.96 12.17
C TRP A 150 12.14 -11.42 10.81
N ASP A 151 13.43 -11.16 10.63
CA ASP A 151 14.00 -10.80 9.33
C ASP A 151 14.69 -12.02 8.70
N GLN A 152 14.01 -12.63 7.73
CA GLN A 152 14.51 -13.83 7.03
C GLN A 152 15.71 -13.54 6.13
N SER A 153 15.94 -12.27 5.75
CA SER A 153 17.05 -11.89 4.88
C SER A 153 18.40 -11.83 5.60
N LEU A 154 18.40 -11.81 6.94
CA LEU A 154 19.62 -11.68 7.72
C LEU A 154 20.31 -13.04 7.93
N ASN A 155 21.63 -13.05 7.77
CA ASN A 155 22.47 -14.08 8.36
C ASN A 155 22.74 -13.72 9.83
N PRO A 156 22.53 -14.62 10.80
CA PRO A 156 22.83 -14.37 12.20
C PRO A 156 24.29 -13.95 12.42
N ALA A 157 24.49 -12.84 13.14
CA ALA A 157 25.79 -12.45 13.67
C ALA A 157 25.96 -12.98 15.11
N ASP A 158 27.12 -12.74 15.72
CA ASP A 158 27.40 -13.16 17.10
C ASP A 158 26.33 -12.64 18.07
N GLY A 159 25.67 -13.56 18.79
CA GLY A 159 24.60 -13.25 19.74
C GLY A 159 23.20 -13.12 19.13
N GLU A 160 23.08 -13.18 17.80
CA GLU A 160 21.79 -13.27 17.11
C GLU A 160 21.46 -14.72 16.78
N THR A 161 20.17 -15.04 16.72
CA THR A 161 19.71 -16.39 16.39
C THR A 161 18.48 -16.34 15.49
N ALA A 162 18.36 -17.35 14.64
CA ALA A 162 17.11 -17.66 13.97
C ALA A 162 16.05 -18.08 15.01
N PRO A 163 14.75 -17.91 14.74
CA PRO A 163 13.73 -18.40 15.63
C PRO A 163 13.84 -19.91 15.86
N VAL A 164 13.46 -20.38 17.04
CA VAL A 164 13.54 -21.80 17.41
C VAL A 164 12.80 -22.67 16.39
N GLY A 165 13.49 -23.66 15.83
CA GLY A 165 12.95 -24.56 14.81
C GLY A 165 13.19 -24.09 13.36
N TYR A 166 13.83 -22.93 13.17
CA TYR A 166 14.19 -22.39 11.86
C TYR A 166 15.71 -22.23 11.74
N SER A 167 16.21 -22.31 10.51
CA SER A 167 17.65 -22.23 10.21
C SER A 167 18.04 -20.95 9.47
N ILE A 168 17.12 -19.99 9.31
CA ILE A 168 17.34 -18.76 8.55
C ILE A 168 16.87 -17.52 9.33
N GLY A 169 17.42 -16.37 8.95
CA GLY A 169 17.00 -15.09 9.48
C GLY A 169 17.44 -14.83 10.91
N VAL A 170 17.02 -13.69 11.43
CA VAL A 170 17.23 -13.28 12.81
C VAL A 170 15.91 -12.86 13.45
N GLU A 171 15.61 -13.39 14.63
CA GLU A 171 14.48 -12.96 15.45
C GLU A 171 14.88 -11.85 16.42
N TYR A 172 14.07 -10.80 16.46
CA TYR A 172 14.13 -9.75 17.47
C TYR A 172 12.86 -9.77 18.32
N THR A 173 13.03 -9.80 19.63
CA THR A 173 11.95 -9.74 20.61
C THR A 173 11.59 -8.30 20.97
N LYS A 174 10.41 -8.10 21.55
CA LYS A 174 10.01 -6.79 22.12
C LYS A 174 11.10 -6.16 22.98
N GLY A 175 11.75 -6.94 23.85
CA GLY A 175 12.81 -6.42 24.74
C GLY A 175 14.01 -5.87 23.98
N GLN A 176 14.49 -6.57 22.95
CA GLN A 176 15.59 -6.11 22.10
C GLN A 176 15.21 -4.88 21.27
N ILE A 177 13.95 -4.83 20.80
CA ILE A 177 13.44 -3.66 20.09
C ILE A 177 13.36 -2.46 21.04
N ASP A 178 12.80 -2.63 22.24
CA ASP A 178 12.74 -1.58 23.25
C ASP A 178 14.13 -1.07 23.65
N GLU A 179 15.12 -1.97 23.79
CA GLU A 179 16.52 -1.60 24.01
C GLU A 179 17.05 -0.74 22.85
N ALA A 180 16.82 -1.16 21.61
CA ALA A 180 17.22 -0.42 20.43
C ALA A 180 16.53 0.96 20.33
N LEU A 181 15.26 1.07 20.74
CA LEU A 181 14.53 2.33 20.78
C LEU A 181 15.05 3.32 21.83
N ASN A 182 15.74 2.83 22.86
CA ASN A 182 16.36 3.64 23.92
C ASN A 182 17.83 3.99 23.64
N ALA A 183 18.40 3.49 22.54
CA ALA A 183 19.76 3.80 22.13
C ALA A 183 19.95 5.30 21.88
N GLN A 184 21.14 5.82 22.19
CA GLN A 184 21.41 7.26 22.09
C GLN A 184 21.66 7.71 20.64
N THR A 185 22.00 6.76 19.76
CA THR A 185 22.32 7.04 18.37
C THR A 185 21.64 6.04 17.44
N VAL A 186 21.31 6.49 16.22
CA VAL A 186 20.76 5.63 15.17
C VAL A 186 21.72 4.49 14.81
N SER A 187 23.03 4.72 14.91
CA SER A 187 24.05 3.68 14.66
C SER A 187 23.98 2.56 15.70
N GLU A 188 23.88 2.92 16.98
CA GLU A 188 23.72 1.96 18.06
C GLU A 188 22.38 1.20 17.97
N GLN A 189 21.29 1.92 17.70
CA GLN A 189 19.99 1.32 17.44
C GLN A 189 20.05 0.27 16.32
N ARG A 190 20.67 0.61 15.18
CA ARG A 190 20.86 -0.30 14.04
C ARG A 190 21.81 -1.46 14.33
N ARG A 191 22.70 -1.32 15.32
CA ARG A 191 23.55 -2.42 15.79
C ARG A 191 22.77 -3.43 16.63
N LEU A 192 21.83 -2.94 17.46
CA LEU A 192 20.99 -3.78 18.31
C LEU A 192 19.88 -4.49 17.52
N VAL A 193 19.24 -3.78 16.58
CA VAL A 193 18.25 -4.36 15.65
C VAL A 193 18.59 -3.93 14.23
N ARG A 194 19.16 -4.87 13.46
CA ARG A 194 19.69 -4.63 12.10
C ARG A 194 18.60 -4.61 11.02
N SER A 195 17.45 -5.21 11.31
CA SER A 195 16.32 -5.28 10.38
C SER A 195 15.86 -3.88 9.98
N GLN A 196 15.76 -3.65 8.67
CA GLN A 196 15.29 -2.41 8.07
C GLN A 196 14.31 -2.72 6.94
N ASP A 197 13.22 -1.98 6.88
CA ASP A 197 12.31 -1.96 5.73
C ASP A 197 12.79 -0.92 4.71
N ILE A 198 13.63 -1.37 3.78
CA ILE A 198 14.21 -0.50 2.75
C ILE A 198 13.15 -0.08 1.72
N SER A 199 12.17 -0.94 1.45
CA SER A 199 11.10 -0.64 0.50
C SER A 199 10.07 0.32 1.07
N GLY A 200 9.84 0.30 2.38
CA GLY A 200 8.77 1.04 3.07
C GLY A 200 7.37 0.46 2.88
N HIS A 201 7.21 -0.62 2.08
CA HIS A 201 5.91 -1.21 1.77
C HIS A 201 5.29 -1.85 3.01
N GLY A 202 6.03 -2.71 3.71
CA GLY A 202 5.56 -3.36 4.93
C GLY A 202 5.26 -2.37 6.06
N THR A 203 6.04 -1.29 6.17
CA THR A 203 5.75 -0.16 7.08
C THR A 203 4.42 0.50 6.75
N ALA A 204 4.14 0.77 5.47
CA ALA A 204 2.88 1.38 5.05
C ALA A 204 1.68 0.44 5.32
N VAL A 205 1.83 -0.84 4.99
CA VAL A 205 0.84 -1.90 5.24
C VAL A 205 0.53 -2.03 6.74
N ALA A 206 1.57 -2.09 7.59
CA ALA A 206 1.43 -2.13 9.04
C ALA A 206 0.75 -0.86 9.57
N GLY A 207 1.04 0.30 8.99
CA GLY A 207 0.41 1.58 9.32
C GLY A 207 -1.11 1.56 9.08
N VAL A 208 -1.54 1.08 7.91
CA VAL A 208 -2.97 0.92 7.60
C VAL A 208 -3.64 -0.06 8.57
N ALA A 209 -3.00 -1.20 8.81
CA ALA A 209 -3.57 -2.25 9.65
C ALA A 209 -3.67 -1.84 11.12
N ALA A 210 -2.61 -1.28 11.70
CA ALA A 210 -2.48 -1.13 13.14
C ALA A 210 -1.66 0.09 13.61
N GLY A 211 -1.31 1.04 12.74
CA GLY A 211 -0.65 2.28 13.16
C GLY A 211 -1.52 3.08 14.15
N ASN A 212 -0.94 3.62 15.21
CA ASN A 212 -1.71 4.38 16.21
C ASN A 212 -2.02 5.83 15.77
N GLY A 213 -1.39 6.28 14.67
CA GLY A 213 -1.59 7.61 14.08
C GLY A 213 -0.89 8.76 14.79
N SER A 214 0.00 8.50 15.75
CA SER A 214 0.66 9.54 16.57
C SER A 214 1.43 10.57 15.76
N ASN A 215 2.12 10.16 14.68
CA ASN A 215 2.80 11.09 13.76
C ASN A 215 1.87 12.12 13.10
N SER A 216 0.58 11.82 13.05
CA SER A 216 -0.42 12.60 12.32
C SER A 216 -1.45 13.26 13.24
N GLY A 217 -1.23 13.24 14.56
CA GLY A 217 -2.23 13.68 15.54
C GLY A 217 -3.53 12.86 15.46
N GLY A 218 -3.43 11.58 15.10
CA GLY A 218 -4.56 10.65 14.96
C GLY A 218 -5.23 10.63 13.58
N ARG A 219 -4.86 11.54 12.66
CA ARG A 219 -5.50 11.66 11.34
C ARG A 219 -5.36 10.39 10.47
N TYR A 220 -4.21 9.74 10.55
CA TYR A 220 -3.85 8.55 9.79
C TYR A 220 -3.66 7.33 10.69
N ALA A 221 -4.46 7.24 11.77
CA ALA A 221 -4.51 5.99 12.54
C ALA A 221 -5.02 4.85 11.66
N GLY A 222 -4.43 3.67 11.85
CA GLY A 222 -4.86 2.42 11.25
C GLY A 222 -6.13 1.87 11.88
N VAL A 223 -6.49 0.65 11.47
CA VAL A 223 -7.72 -0.01 11.92
C VAL A 223 -7.59 -0.45 13.38
N ALA A 224 -6.58 -1.23 13.71
CA ALA A 224 -6.38 -1.86 15.01
C ALA A 224 -5.27 -1.16 15.81
N MET A 225 -5.50 0.13 16.13
CA MET A 225 -4.51 1.04 16.70
C MET A 225 -3.91 0.62 18.06
N GLN A 226 -4.55 -0.31 18.78
CA GLN A 226 -4.08 -0.84 20.06
C GLN A 226 -3.74 -2.33 20.01
N SER A 227 -3.68 -2.94 18.81
CA SER A 227 -3.17 -4.29 18.64
C SER A 227 -1.65 -4.34 18.81
N GLU A 228 -1.18 -5.53 19.17
CA GLU A 228 0.23 -5.88 19.19
C GLU A 228 0.62 -6.52 17.86
N LEU A 229 1.88 -6.35 17.45
CA LEU A 229 2.35 -6.70 16.12
C LEU A 229 3.29 -7.91 16.16
N ILE A 230 3.14 -8.81 15.20
CA ILE A 230 4.18 -9.77 14.82
C ILE A 230 4.56 -9.48 13.37
N VAL A 231 5.84 -9.26 13.11
CA VAL A 231 6.29 -8.90 11.76
C VAL A 231 7.26 -9.93 11.24
N VAL A 232 7.02 -10.41 10.02
CA VAL A 232 7.95 -11.25 9.28
C VAL A 232 8.36 -10.48 8.03
N LYS A 233 9.63 -10.10 7.96
CA LYS A 233 10.24 -9.62 6.74
C LYS A 233 10.67 -10.82 5.92
N LEU A 234 10.02 -10.99 4.77
CA LEU A 234 10.36 -12.04 3.84
C LEU A 234 11.69 -11.73 3.15
N GLY A 235 12.52 -12.75 3.00
CA GLY A 235 13.79 -12.64 2.30
C GLY A 235 14.57 -13.95 2.30
N ASN A 236 15.58 -14.03 1.44
CA ASN A 236 16.46 -15.19 1.36
C ASN A 236 17.88 -14.76 1.80
N PRO A 237 18.47 -15.41 2.82
CA PRO A 237 19.80 -15.01 3.31
C PRO A 237 20.94 -15.43 2.36
N ILE A 238 20.66 -16.29 1.37
CA ILE A 238 21.66 -16.87 0.45
C ILE A 238 21.72 -16.13 -0.90
N GLN A 239 20.69 -15.34 -1.27
CA GLN A 239 20.66 -14.59 -2.54
C GLN A 239 19.86 -13.29 -2.43
N GLU A 240 20.26 -12.25 -3.17
CA GLU A 240 19.47 -11.04 -3.49
C GLU A 240 18.27 -11.37 -4.42
N GLY A 241 17.53 -12.44 -4.10
CA GLY A 241 16.34 -12.88 -4.82
C GLY A 241 15.08 -12.50 -4.07
N PHE A 242 13.99 -12.31 -4.81
CA PHE A 242 12.66 -12.17 -4.22
C PHE A 242 12.33 -13.39 -3.34
N PRO A 243 11.61 -13.19 -2.22
CA PRO A 243 11.21 -14.28 -1.34
C PRO A 243 10.36 -15.31 -2.08
N ARG A 244 10.54 -16.59 -1.74
CA ARG A 244 9.81 -17.69 -2.37
C ARG A 244 8.63 -18.11 -1.50
N THR A 245 7.80 -19.00 -2.04
CA THR A 245 6.69 -19.58 -1.29
C THR A 245 7.15 -20.35 -0.04
N THR A 246 8.38 -20.86 0.00
CA THR A 246 8.97 -21.50 1.18
C THR A 246 9.12 -20.51 2.35
N GLU A 247 9.65 -19.33 2.07
CA GLU A 247 9.83 -18.25 3.05
C GLU A 247 8.50 -17.75 3.60
N LEU A 248 7.50 -17.62 2.70
CA LEU A 248 6.13 -17.30 3.07
C LEU A 248 5.51 -18.36 3.98
N MET A 249 5.59 -19.65 3.61
CA MET A 249 5.05 -20.75 4.42
C MET A 249 5.68 -20.81 5.81
N MET A 250 7.02 -20.62 5.89
CA MET A 250 7.72 -20.54 7.17
C MET A 250 7.27 -19.33 7.99
N GLY A 251 7.07 -18.17 7.35
CA GLY A 251 6.56 -16.96 8.00
C GLY A 251 5.18 -17.16 8.63
N ILE A 252 4.27 -17.84 7.91
CA ILE A 252 2.94 -18.19 8.41
C ILE A 252 3.04 -19.15 9.61
N ASP A 253 3.79 -20.26 9.49
CA ASP A 253 3.95 -21.22 10.59
C ASP A 253 4.51 -20.54 11.84
N TYR A 254 5.52 -19.69 11.67
CA TYR A 254 6.13 -18.90 12.73
C TYR A 254 5.11 -18.03 13.47
N ILE A 255 4.30 -17.26 12.73
CA ILE A 255 3.25 -16.41 13.31
C ILE A 255 2.23 -17.22 14.10
N ILE A 256 1.77 -18.35 13.54
CA ILE A 256 0.78 -19.21 14.21
C ILE A 256 1.36 -19.79 15.50
N ARG A 257 2.61 -20.26 15.50
CA ARG A 257 3.28 -20.74 16.71
C ARG A 257 3.39 -19.66 17.77
N LYS A 258 3.82 -18.45 17.42
CA LYS A 258 3.87 -17.32 18.36
C LYS A 258 2.50 -16.96 18.92
N ALA A 259 1.46 -16.95 18.09
CA ALA A 259 0.10 -16.70 18.55
C ALA A 259 -0.37 -17.76 19.57
N LEU A 260 -0.05 -19.05 19.33
CA LEU A 260 -0.34 -20.14 20.27
C LEU A 260 0.47 -20.03 21.57
N GLU A 261 1.76 -19.71 21.49
CA GLU A 261 2.63 -19.47 22.65
C GLU A 261 2.08 -18.34 23.54
N LEU A 262 1.65 -17.25 22.90
CA LEU A 262 1.06 -16.09 23.56
C LEU A 262 -0.40 -16.31 24.00
N ARG A 263 -1.06 -17.37 23.52
CA ARG A 263 -2.49 -17.65 23.70
C ARG A 263 -3.37 -16.46 23.26
N MET A 264 -3.02 -15.84 22.14
CA MET A 264 -3.73 -14.69 21.59
C MET A 264 -4.25 -15.01 20.18
N PRO A 265 -5.45 -14.55 19.80
CA PRO A 265 -5.90 -14.62 18.42
C PRO A 265 -5.03 -13.74 17.53
N VAL A 266 -4.86 -14.15 16.27
CA VAL A 266 -4.05 -13.42 15.28
C VAL A 266 -4.79 -13.25 13.96
N ALA A 267 -4.74 -12.03 13.42
CA ALA A 267 -5.11 -11.74 12.04
C ALA A 267 -3.83 -11.62 11.21
N VAL A 268 -3.66 -12.50 10.21
CA VAL A 268 -2.46 -12.54 9.37
C VAL A 268 -2.73 -11.80 8.07
N ASN A 269 -2.03 -10.69 7.85
CA ASN A 269 -2.05 -9.96 6.59
C ASN A 269 -0.83 -10.35 5.74
N ILE A 270 -1.12 -10.86 4.55
CA ILE A 270 -0.12 -11.25 3.55
C ILE A 270 -0.30 -10.30 2.37
N SER A 271 0.53 -9.26 2.30
CA SER A 271 0.51 -8.28 1.20
C SER A 271 1.55 -8.61 0.13
N PHE A 272 1.83 -9.90 -0.02
CA PHE A 272 2.58 -10.52 -1.11
C PHE A 272 1.68 -11.51 -1.85
N GLY A 273 1.76 -11.54 -3.17
CA GLY A 273 0.95 -12.44 -4.00
C GLY A 273 1.73 -12.92 -5.21
N ASN A 274 1.34 -14.09 -5.72
CA ASN A 274 1.78 -14.63 -7.00
C ASN A 274 0.56 -15.19 -7.76
N THR A 275 0.70 -15.44 -9.06
CA THR A 275 -0.36 -15.96 -9.94
C THR A 275 -0.06 -17.37 -10.46
N TYR A 276 0.63 -18.20 -9.66
CA TYR A 276 0.99 -19.56 -10.06
C TYR A 276 -0.14 -20.57 -9.80
N GLY A 277 -0.56 -21.28 -10.85
CA GLY A 277 -1.53 -22.37 -10.77
C GLY A 277 -2.92 -22.00 -11.30
N GLY A 278 -3.75 -23.02 -11.55
CA GLY A 278 -5.16 -22.82 -11.88
C GLY A 278 -5.92 -22.21 -10.70
N HIS A 279 -6.88 -21.33 -10.98
CA HIS A 279 -7.74 -20.71 -9.97
C HIS A 279 -8.92 -21.63 -9.56
N GLU A 280 -8.93 -22.86 -10.05
CA GLU A 280 -9.87 -23.89 -9.63
C GLU A 280 -9.27 -24.68 -8.45
N PRO A 281 -10.02 -24.87 -7.35
CA PRO A 281 -9.58 -25.77 -6.31
C PRO A 281 -9.41 -27.18 -6.88
N TYR A 282 -8.30 -27.84 -6.54
CA TYR A 282 -8.14 -29.26 -6.82
C TYR A 282 -9.24 -30.03 -6.06
N ASN A 283 -10.18 -30.61 -6.80
CA ASN A 283 -11.17 -31.56 -6.29
C ASN A 283 -10.54 -32.93 -6.04
#